data_AF-A0A1G9DXH0-F1
#
_entry.id   AF-A0A1G9DXH0-F1
#
_cell.length_a   1.000
_cell.length_b   1.000
_cell.length_c   1.000
_cell.angle_alpha   90.00
_cell.angle_beta   90.00
_cell.angle_gamma   90.00
#
_symmetry.space_group_name_H-M   'P 1'
#
loop_
_entity.id
_entity.type
_entity.pdbx_description
1 polymer ?
#
loop_
_entity_poly.entity_id
_entity_poly.type
_entity_poly.pdbx_seq_one_letter_code
_entity_poly.pdbx_strand_id
1 'polypeptide(L)' 'MKGDSRRRRISFPVTVWYDEEREEIFIARLTGQVFVTSVSRHEGDERFHAELFEALGEVLREAGAPAPARGGPIRRH' A
#
# COMPACT_ATOMS: atom_id res chain seq x y z
N MET A 1 -17.77 35.31 -7.31
CA MET A 1 -17.34 34.48 -6.16
C MET A 1 -16.55 33.30 -6.70
N LYS A 2 -15.25 33.20 -6.43
CA LYS A 2 -14.42 32.04 -6.81
C LYS A 2 -14.73 30.91 -5.82
N GLY A 3 -15.25 29.79 -6.32
CA GLY A 3 -15.52 28.61 -5.51
C GLY A 3 -14.21 28.02 -5.01
N ASP A 4 -14.05 28.00 -3.69
CA ASP A 4 -13.00 27.26 -2.99
C ASP A 4 -13.18 25.77 -3.28
N SER A 5 -12.29 25.21 -4.10
CA SER A 5 -12.23 23.78 -4.43
C SER A 5 -11.79 22.98 -3.21
N ARG A 6 -12.65 22.91 -2.19
CA ARG A 6 -12.47 22.00 -1.04
C ARG A 6 -12.17 20.62 -1.61
N ARG A 7 -10.99 20.08 -1.29
CA ARG A 7 -10.56 18.73 -1.67
C ARG A 7 -11.69 17.76 -1.33
N ARG A 8 -12.47 17.34 -2.33
CA ARG A 8 -13.55 16.37 -2.14
C ARG A 8 -12.88 15.03 -1.88
N ARG A 9 -12.73 14.70 -0.60
CA ARG A 9 -12.29 13.37 -0.18
C ARG A 9 -13.48 12.44 -0.37
N ILE A 10 -13.22 11.29 -0.98
CA ILE A 10 -14.15 10.17 -1.04
C ILE A 10 -13.52 9.04 -0.22
N SER A 11 -14.36 8.28 0.47
CA SER A 11 -13.95 7.11 1.25
C SER A 11 -14.65 5.89 0.67
N PHE A 12 -13.89 4.83 0.44
CA PHE A 12 -14.40 3.56 -0.05
C PHE A 12 -13.54 2.41 0.53
N PRO A 13 -14.11 1.21 0.69
CA PRO A 13 -13.35 0.06 1.17
C PRO A 13 -12.32 -0.39 0.13
N VAL A 14 -11.14 -0.77 0.61
CA VAL A 14 -10.08 -1.42 -0.17
C VAL A 14 -9.66 -2.72 0.53
N THR A 15 -9.17 -3.67 -0.27
CA THR A 15 -8.52 -4.89 0.20
C THR A 15 -7.02 -4.67 0.13
N VAL A 16 -6.31 -5.03 1.20
CA VAL A 16 -4.86 -4.93 1.30
C VAL A 16 -4.30 -6.31 1.65
N TRP A 17 -3.23 -6.73 0.99
CA TRP A 17 -2.54 -7.98 1.31
C TRP A 17 -1.05 -7.88 1.00
N TYR A 18 -0.24 -8.68 1.69
CA TYR A 18 1.18 -8.84 1.41
C TYR A 18 1.39 -10.05 0.49
N ASP A 19 2.18 -9.86 -0.55
CA ASP A 19 2.66 -10.91 -1.45
C ASP A 19 4.12 -11.22 -1.09
N GLU A 20 4.34 -12.41 -0.51
CA GLU A 20 5.66 -12.84 -0.05
C GLU A 20 6.63 -13.13 -1.19
N GLU A 21 6.12 -13.60 -2.34
CA GLU A 21 6.96 -13.92 -3.50
C GLU A 21 7.54 -12.66 -4.14
N ARG A 22 6.72 -11.59 -4.18
CA ARG A 22 7.09 -10.31 -4.77
C ARG A 22 7.67 -9.32 -3.75
N GLU A 23 7.63 -9.66 -2.47
CA GLU A 23 7.95 -8.76 -1.35
C GLU A 23 7.21 -7.39 -1.45
N GLU A 24 5.99 -7.39 -1.99
CA GLU A 24 5.16 -6.20 -2.26
C GLU A 24 3.84 -6.24 -1.46
N ILE A 25 3.33 -5.06 -1.08
CA ILE A 25 1.98 -4.93 -0.52
C ILE A 25 1.03 -4.44 -1.60
N PHE A 26 -0.03 -5.20 -1.86
CA PHE A 26 -1.05 -4.84 -2.83
C PHE A 26 -2.23 -4.13 -2.17
N ILE A 27 -2.81 -3.19 -2.91
CA ILE A 27 -4.02 -2.46 -2.56
C ILE A 27 -4.97 -2.59 -3.73
N ALA A 28 -6.15 -3.16 -3.48
CA ALA A 28 -7.17 -3.34 -4.50
C ALA A 28 -8.52 -2.80 -4.08
N ARG A 29 -9.25 -2.27 -5.07
CA ARG A 29 -10.70 -2.12 -4.98
C ARG A 29 -11.34 -3.24 -5.78
N LEU A 30 -11.94 -4.20 -5.07
CA LEU A 30 -12.54 -5.39 -5.68
C LEU A 30 -13.98 -5.16 -6.19
N THR A 31 -14.52 -3.94 -6.07
CA THR A 31 -15.88 -3.60 -6.50
C THR A 31 -15.88 -2.55 -7.62
N GLY A 32 -16.63 -2.81 -8.69
CA GLY A 32 -16.70 -1.91 -9.85
C GLY A 32 -15.48 -2.03 -10.76
N GLN A 33 -14.88 -0.90 -11.14
CA GLN A 33 -13.64 -0.90 -11.91
C GLN A 33 -12.50 -1.44 -11.03
N VAL A 34 -11.90 -2.55 -11.46
CA VAL A 34 -10.76 -3.16 -10.77
C VAL A 34 -9.60 -2.19 -10.80
N PHE A 35 -9.25 -1.70 -9.61
CA PHE A 35 -8.03 -0.94 -9.35
C PHE A 35 -7.14 -1.82 -8.51
N VAL A 36 -5.93 -2.09 -8.97
CA VAL A 36 -4.90 -2.81 -8.23
C VAL A 36 -3.60 -2.04 -8.40
N THR A 37 -3.00 -1.68 -7.28
CA THR A 37 -1.63 -1.16 -7.23
C THR A 37 -0.86 -1.96 -6.20
N SER A 38 0.46 -1.87 -6.24
CA SER A 38 1.30 -2.35 -5.15
C SER A 38 2.24 -1.27 -4.65
N VAL A 39 2.83 -1.55 -3.49
CA VAL A 39 3.82 -0.75 -2.80
C VAL A 39 5.01 -1.65 -2.53
N SER A 40 6.20 -1.17 -2.90
CA SER A 40 7.46 -1.86 -2.71
C SER A 40 8.32 -1.14 -1.66
N ARG A 41 9.17 -1.93 -0.99
CA ARG A 41 10.23 -1.47 -0.08
C ARG A 41 11.61 -1.39 -0.75
N HIS A 42 11.71 -1.76 -2.03
CA HIS A 42 12.99 -1.84 -2.75
C HIS A 42 13.33 -0.50 -3.40
N GLU A 43 14.47 0.05 -3.03
CA GLU A 43 14.95 1.31 -3.59
C GLU A 43 15.31 1.09 -5.06
N GLY A 44 14.70 1.87 -5.96
CA GLY A 44 14.83 1.72 -7.41
C GLY A 44 13.57 1.21 -8.12
N ASP A 45 12.60 0.65 -7.38
CA ASP A 45 11.32 0.26 -7.95
C ASP A 45 10.44 1.48 -8.24
N GLU A 46 9.69 1.44 -9.34
CA GLU A 46 8.69 2.48 -9.67
C GLU A 46 7.66 2.67 -8.55
N ARG A 47 7.41 1.60 -7.78
CA ARG A 47 6.43 1.55 -6.68
C ARG A 47 7.09 1.67 -5.30
N PHE A 48 8.34 2.14 -5.24
CA PHE A 48 9.05 2.33 -3.98
C PHE A 48 8.36 3.37 -3.09
N HIS A 49 7.93 2.95 -1.90
CA HIS A 49 7.45 3.86 -0.87
C HIS A 49 7.63 3.24 0.52
N ALA A 50 8.85 3.30 1.06
CA ALA A 50 9.22 2.64 2.31
C ALA A 50 8.30 2.97 3.50
N GLU A 51 7.96 4.24 3.72
CA GLU A 51 7.09 4.63 4.85
C GLU A 51 5.67 4.05 4.74
N LEU A 52 5.08 4.10 3.54
CA LEU A 52 3.75 3.53 3.29
C LEU A 52 3.79 2.01 3.40
N PHE A 53 4.85 1.38 2.90
CA PHE A 53 5.06 -0.06 3.02
C PHE A 53 5.08 -0.50 4.49
N GLU A 54 5.87 0.17 5.35
CA GLU A 54 5.94 -0.17 6.77
C GLU A 54 4.58 0.08 7.47
N ALA A 55 3.91 1.21 7.19
CA ALA A 55 2.60 1.52 7.77
C ALA A 55 1.52 0.48 7.37
N LEU A 56 1.47 0.08 6.11
CA LEU A 56 0.56 -1.00 5.66
C LEU A 56 0.94 -2.34 6.27
N GLY A 57 2.24 -2.62 6.42
CA GLY A 57 2.73 -3.79 7.12
C GLY A 57 2.27 -3.84 8.58
N GLU A 58 2.25 -2.70 9.29
CA GLU A 58 1.70 -2.62 10.64
C GLU A 58 0.21 -2.95 10.67
N VAL A 59 -0.59 -2.34 9.78
CA VAL A 59 -2.03 -2.61 9.66
C VAL A 59 -2.31 -4.10 9.41
N LEU A 60 -1.53 -4.76 8.53
CA LEU A 60 -1.70 -6.19 8.25
C LEU A 60 -1.39 -7.05 9.47
N ARG A 61 -0.34 -6.74 10.23
CA ARG A 61 0.02 -7.48 11.46
C ARG A 61 -1.06 -7.32 12.54
N GLU A 62 -1.56 -6.10 12.73
CA GLU A 62 -2.65 -5.83 13.68
C GLU A 62 -3.93 -6.60 13.33
N ALA A 63 -4.19 -6.80 12.03
CA ALA A 63 -5.31 -7.59 11.54
C ALA A 63 -5.07 -9.12 11.57
N GLY A 64 -3.88 -9.59 11.98
CA GLY A 64 -3.53 -11.02 11.98
C GLY A 64 -3.31 -11.62 10.59
N ALA A 65 -3.07 -10.78 9.58
CA ALA A 65 -2.76 -11.20 8.22
C ALA A 65 -1.24 -11.39 8.02
N PRO A 66 -0.82 -12.16 6.98
CA PRO A 66 0.56 -12.16 6.54
C PRO A 66 1.07 -10.75 6.25
N ALA A 67 2.29 -10.46 6.66
CA ALA A 67 2.87 -9.12 6.61
C ALA A 67 4.39 -9.20 6.55
N PRO A 68 5.07 -8.18 5.98
CA PRO A 68 6.53 -8.13 5.95
C PRO A 68 7.14 -8.14 7.36
N ALA A 69 8.41 -8.50 7.49
CA ALA A 69 9.14 -8.34 8.75
C ALA A 69 9.33 -6.85 9.11
N ARG A 70 9.27 -6.50 10.40
CA ARG A 70 9.50 -5.12 10.85
C ARG A 70 10.94 -4.70 10.55
N GLY A 71 11.11 -3.53 9.94
CA GLY A 71 12.44 -2.93 9.77
C GLY A 71 13.43 -3.81 9.01
N GLY A 72 12.94 -4.61 8.06
CA GLY A 72 13.82 -5.38 7.17
C GLY A 72 14.84 -4.48 6.46
N PRO A 73 15.88 -5.04 5.83
CA PRO A 73 16.81 -4.25 5.04
C PRO A 73 16.14 -3.65 3.80
N ILE A 74 16.31 -2.36 3.55
CA ILE A 74 16.01 -1.78 2.21
C ILE A 74 17.00 -2.43 1.25
N ARG A 75 16.50 -3.24 0.31
CA ARG A 75 17.34 -3.86 -0.70
C ARG A 75 17.41 -2.95 -1.91
N ARG A 76 18.61 -2.83 -2.48
CA ARG A 76 18.88 -2.14 -3.75
C ARG A 76 19.00 -3.21 -4.83
N HIS A 77 18.32 -2.99 -5.95
CA HIS A 77 18.52 -3.77 -7.17
C HIS A 77 19.77 -3.30 -7.92
#